data_AF-A0A9Q5W9M5-F1
#
_entry.id   AF-A0A9Q5W9M5-F1
#
_cell.length_a   1.000
_cell.length_b   1.000
_cell.length_c   1.000
_cell.angle_alpha   90.00
_cell.angle_beta   90.00
_cell.angle_gamma   90.00
#
_symmetry.space_group_name_H-M   'P 1'
#
loop_
_entity.id
_entity.type
_entity.pdbx_description
1 polymer ?
#
loop_
_entity_poly.entity_id
_entity_poly.type
_entity_poly.pdbx_seq_one_letter_code
_entity_poly.pdbx_strand_id
1 'polypeptide(L)'
;MCDEFRDLYKWVYYSSKFLTYCAYPCSLNNSVIEQFSKFEGIQEPGNFKTINQGSVLMILYGLFVLPKEFWENHLGKSNFFSESGFVFNSKGTFTIYRPNNDIDNVQFLRKLRNSIAHSNVNIDKDTGYIRFKNFNKNRECDFEVTNNIPGLAKFVEEISSFFIDENNII
;
A
#
# COMPACT_ATOMS: atom_id res chain seq x y z
N MET A 1 6.87 19.43 -6.08
CA MET A 1 6.21 18.96 -4.84
C MET A 1 6.84 19.71 -3.66
N CYS A 2 6.08 20.21 -2.67
CA CYS A 2 6.68 20.85 -1.47
C CYS A 2 7.52 19.82 -0.69
N ASP A 3 8.67 20.23 -0.15
CA ASP A 3 9.61 19.35 0.54
C ASP A 3 8.97 18.59 1.73
N GLU A 4 7.99 19.19 2.40
CA GLU A 4 7.23 18.57 3.49
C GLU A 4 6.45 17.29 3.07
N PHE A 5 5.93 17.25 1.84
CA PHE A 5 5.24 16.05 1.33
C PHE A 5 6.23 14.94 0.98
N ARG A 6 7.42 15.31 0.51
CA ARG A 6 8.48 14.34 0.21
C ARG A 6 8.93 13.62 1.47
N ASP A 7 9.09 14.35 2.58
CA ASP A 7 9.46 13.77 3.86
C ASP A 7 8.34 12.90 4.45
N LEU A 8 7.08 13.29 4.29
CA LEU A 8 5.93 12.46 4.66
C LEU A 8 5.93 11.13 3.90
N TYR A 9 6.12 11.12 2.58
CA TYR A 9 6.13 9.87 1.80
C TYR A 9 7.33 8.99 2.11
N LYS A 10 8.50 9.58 2.31
CA LYS A 10 9.67 8.86 2.81
C LYS A 10 9.39 8.22 4.16
N TRP A 11 8.79 8.97 5.09
CA TRP A 11 8.43 8.45 6.42
C TRP A 11 7.45 7.28 6.31
N VAL A 12 6.36 7.45 5.55
CA VAL A 12 5.37 6.40 5.31
C VAL A 12 6.03 5.17 4.67
N TYR A 13 6.93 5.35 3.71
CA TYR A 13 7.66 4.23 3.12
C TYR A 13 8.50 3.48 4.13
N TYR A 14 9.35 4.17 4.89
CA TYR A 14 10.24 3.53 5.85
C TYR A 14 9.44 2.84 6.96
N SER A 15 8.33 3.45 7.41
CA SER A 15 7.39 2.80 8.33
C SER A 15 6.74 1.55 7.72
N SER A 16 6.38 1.59 6.44
CA SER A 16 5.79 0.46 5.73
C SER A 16 6.78 -0.69 5.55
N LYS A 17 8.02 -0.38 5.14
CA LYS A 17 9.13 -1.33 5.08
C LYS A 17 9.41 -1.93 6.44
N PHE A 18 9.48 -1.12 7.50
CA PHE A 18 9.67 -1.60 8.87
C PHE A 18 8.56 -2.57 9.31
N LEU A 19 7.29 -2.20 9.14
CA LEU A 19 6.16 -3.00 9.60
C LEU A 19 6.00 -4.30 8.81
N THR A 20 6.24 -4.27 7.49
CA THR A 20 6.26 -5.46 6.63
C THR A 20 7.45 -6.38 6.93
N TYR A 21 8.62 -5.80 7.22
CA TYR A 21 9.86 -6.51 7.55
C TYR A 21 9.76 -7.30 8.86
N CYS A 22 9.26 -6.67 9.93
CA CYS A 22 9.08 -7.33 11.23
C CYS A 22 8.03 -8.44 11.21
N ALA A 23 7.15 -8.50 10.21
CA ALA A 23 6.14 -9.54 10.08
C ALA A 23 6.57 -10.75 9.23
N TYR A 24 7.68 -10.64 8.48
CA TYR A 24 8.24 -11.72 7.67
C TYR A 24 9.79 -11.69 7.73
N PRO A 25 10.42 -12.39 8.69
CA PRO A 25 11.89 -12.40 8.85
C PRO A 25 12.65 -13.13 7.72
N CYS A 26 11.95 -13.63 6.70
CA CYS A 26 12.57 -14.39 5.62
C CYS A 26 13.09 -13.46 4.52
N SER A 27 14.43 -13.28 4.54
CA SER A 27 15.34 -12.69 3.53
C SER A 27 15.90 -11.31 3.89
N LEU A 28 17.07 -11.33 4.54
CA LEU A 28 17.82 -10.16 4.95
C LEU A 28 18.80 -9.70 3.86
N ASN A 29 18.76 -8.38 3.61
CA ASN A 29 19.95 -7.56 3.41
C ASN A 29 20.18 -6.81 4.74
N ASN A 30 21.30 -7.06 5.42
CA ASN A 30 21.53 -6.75 6.84
C ASN A 30 21.44 -5.26 7.23
N SER A 31 21.49 -4.33 6.28
CA SER A 31 21.63 -2.90 6.54
C SER A 31 20.39 -2.23 7.18
N VAL A 32 19.18 -2.72 6.91
CA VAL A 32 17.94 -2.07 7.38
C VAL A 32 17.66 -2.39 8.86
N ILE A 33 17.94 -3.62 9.31
CA ILE A 33 17.92 -3.95 10.76
C ILE A 33 18.93 -3.09 11.50
N GLU A 34 20.15 -3.01 10.96
CA GLU A 34 21.26 -2.35 11.64
C GLU A 34 21.01 -0.83 11.83
N GLN A 35 20.36 -0.19 10.86
CA GLN A 35 19.95 1.21 10.96
C GLN A 35 18.82 1.41 11.99
N PHE A 36 17.89 0.45 12.11
CA PHE A 36 16.76 0.57 13.03
C PHE A 36 17.11 0.22 14.47
N SER A 37 17.94 -0.81 14.70
CA SER A 37 18.47 -1.16 16.03
C SER A 37 19.25 0.00 16.66
N LYS A 38 19.87 0.85 15.83
CA LYS A 38 20.56 2.08 16.28
C LYS A 38 19.60 3.22 16.64
N PHE A 39 18.40 3.26 16.08
CA PHE A 39 17.46 4.36 16.30
C PHE A 39 16.68 4.25 17.63
N GLU A 40 16.40 3.03 18.10
CA GLU A 40 15.48 2.80 19.24
C GLU A 40 16.06 1.94 20.38
N GLY A 41 17.29 1.42 20.28
CA GLY A 41 17.87 0.58 21.35
C GLY A 41 17.12 -0.74 21.61
N ILE A 42 16.32 -1.21 20.65
CA ILE A 42 15.52 -2.43 20.76
C ILE A 42 16.43 -3.65 20.50
N GLN A 43 16.58 -4.51 21.51
CA GLN A 43 17.53 -5.63 21.47
C GLN A 43 17.01 -6.92 20.83
N GLU A 44 15.69 -7.15 20.69
CA GLU A 44 15.20 -8.38 20.03
C GLU A 44 13.89 -8.19 19.23
N PRO A 45 13.91 -8.39 17.90
CA PRO A 45 12.74 -8.22 17.02
C PRO A 45 11.75 -9.41 17.01
N GLY A 46 11.98 -10.46 17.81
CA GLY A 46 11.35 -11.78 17.64
C GLY A 46 9.87 -11.92 18.05
N ASN A 47 9.33 -11.00 18.85
CA ASN A 47 7.97 -11.14 19.43
C ASN A 47 6.98 -10.03 19.03
N PHE A 48 7.35 -9.12 18.13
CA PHE A 48 6.48 -8.03 17.71
C PHE A 48 5.64 -8.44 16.49
N LYS A 49 4.35 -8.76 16.67
CA LYS A 49 3.41 -8.87 15.54
C LYS A 49 3.06 -7.48 15.02
N THR A 50 3.95 -6.90 14.22
CA THR A 50 3.82 -5.55 13.64
C THR A 50 2.65 -5.40 12.67
N ILE A 51 2.20 -6.49 12.05
CA ILE A 51 1.04 -6.50 11.14
C ILE A 51 -0.22 -6.86 11.92
N ASN A 52 -1.01 -5.83 12.22
CA ASN A 52 -2.40 -5.93 12.64
C ASN A 52 -3.24 -4.97 11.77
N GLN A 53 -4.57 -5.02 11.91
CA GLN A 53 -5.49 -4.20 11.11
C GLN A 53 -5.20 -2.71 11.22
N GLY A 54 -4.81 -2.21 12.39
CA GLY A 54 -4.40 -0.82 12.58
C GLY A 54 -3.14 -0.48 11.81
N SER A 55 -2.09 -1.30 11.92
CA SER A 55 -0.83 -1.07 11.21
C SER A 55 -1.00 -1.07 9.68
N VAL A 56 -1.76 -2.04 9.15
CA VAL A 56 -2.08 -2.13 7.73
C VAL A 56 -2.85 -0.90 7.26
N LEU A 57 -3.88 -0.50 8.03
CA LEU A 57 -4.68 0.66 7.69
C LEU A 57 -3.81 1.93 7.69
N MET A 58 -2.95 2.13 8.69
CA MET A 58 -2.07 3.30 8.78
C MET A 58 -1.10 3.39 7.61
N ILE A 59 -0.45 2.28 7.23
CA ILE A 59 0.44 2.21 6.05
C ILE A 59 -0.32 2.60 4.79
N LEU A 60 -1.44 1.91 4.54
CA LEU A 60 -2.21 2.12 3.31
C LEU A 60 -2.82 3.52 3.28
N TYR A 61 -3.23 4.05 4.43
CA TYR A 61 -3.73 5.41 4.53
C TYR A 61 -2.64 6.43 4.20
N GLY A 62 -1.44 6.25 4.73
CA GLY A 62 -0.28 7.09 4.43
C GLY A 62 0.12 7.05 2.95
N LEU A 63 0.06 5.88 2.31
CA LEU A 63 0.48 5.71 0.91
C LEU A 63 -0.60 6.08 -0.12
N PHE A 64 -1.88 5.95 0.24
CA PHE A 64 -2.99 6.12 -0.71
C PHE A 64 -3.91 7.29 -0.39
N VAL A 65 -4.20 7.54 0.88
CA VAL A 65 -5.24 8.50 1.27
C VAL A 65 -4.66 9.89 1.51
N LEU A 66 -3.54 10.01 2.23
CA LEU A 66 -2.84 11.29 2.40
C LEU A 66 -2.37 11.90 1.06
N PRO A 67 -1.72 11.16 0.15
CA PRO A 67 -1.36 11.63 -1.19
C PRO A 67 -2.55 11.79 -2.15
N LYS A 68 -3.76 12.09 -1.69
CA LYS A 68 -4.95 12.11 -2.54
C LYS A 68 -4.77 12.98 -3.79
N GLU A 69 -4.24 14.18 -3.63
CA GLU A 69 -4.02 15.13 -4.73
C GLU A 69 -2.97 14.62 -5.72
N PHE A 70 -1.90 14.01 -5.20
CA PHE A 70 -0.89 13.36 -6.03
C PHE A 70 -1.54 12.27 -6.88
N TRP A 71 -2.32 11.39 -6.26
CA TRP A 71 -3.03 10.34 -6.98
C TRP A 71 -4.07 10.89 -7.94
N GLU A 72 -4.82 11.94 -7.61
CA GLU A 72 -5.84 12.50 -8.51
C GLU A 72 -5.23 13.19 -9.73
N ASN A 73 -4.08 13.86 -9.56
CA ASN A 73 -3.35 14.49 -10.66
C ASN A 73 -2.73 13.47 -11.63
N HIS A 74 -2.34 12.29 -11.12
CA HIS A 74 -1.74 11.23 -11.91
C HIS A 74 -2.79 10.26 -12.46
N LEU A 75 -3.68 9.72 -11.62
CA LEU A 75 -4.78 8.84 -12.03
C LEU A 75 -5.84 9.56 -12.89
N GLY A 76 -5.93 10.88 -12.81
CA GLY A 76 -6.80 11.68 -13.68
C GLY A 76 -6.34 11.75 -15.14
N LYS A 77 -5.07 11.42 -15.41
CA LYS A 77 -4.51 11.34 -16.76
C LYS A 77 -4.62 9.91 -17.26
N SER A 78 -5.43 9.68 -18.29
CA SER A 78 -5.70 8.34 -18.86
C SER A 78 -4.44 7.57 -19.28
N ASN A 79 -3.34 8.28 -19.52
CA ASN A 79 -2.08 7.72 -20.03
C ASN A 79 -0.99 7.60 -18.95
N PHE A 80 -1.30 7.83 -17.69
CA PHE A 80 -0.29 7.92 -16.64
C PHE A 80 0.61 6.67 -16.53
N PHE A 81 0.03 5.46 -16.58
CA PHE A 81 0.83 4.23 -16.52
C PHE A 81 1.68 4.02 -17.79
N SER A 82 1.17 4.43 -18.95
CA SER A 82 1.94 4.35 -20.21
C SER A 82 3.04 5.40 -20.29
N GLU A 83 2.86 6.58 -19.69
CA GLU A 83 3.80 7.71 -19.74
C GLU A 83 4.86 7.64 -18.63
N SER A 84 4.52 7.08 -17.46
CA SER A 84 5.48 6.87 -16.35
C SER A 84 6.35 5.62 -16.51
N GLY A 85 5.99 4.70 -17.41
CA GLY A 85 6.63 3.39 -17.51
C GLY A 85 6.40 2.51 -16.26
N PHE A 86 5.53 2.93 -15.33
CA PHE A 86 5.27 2.20 -14.11
C PHE A 86 4.39 0.98 -14.39
N VAL A 87 4.94 -0.20 -14.13
CA VAL A 87 4.22 -1.47 -14.28
C VAL A 87 3.66 -1.91 -12.93
N PHE A 88 2.34 -1.87 -12.82
CA PHE A 88 1.60 -2.27 -11.61
C PHE A 88 1.34 -3.79 -11.62
N ASN A 89 2.36 -4.60 -11.33
CA ASN A 89 2.28 -6.06 -11.36
C ASN A 89 1.60 -6.64 -10.12
N SER A 90 1.74 -5.96 -8.97
CA SER A 90 1.20 -6.43 -7.70
C SER A 90 -0.33 -6.53 -7.69
N LYS A 91 -1.04 -5.90 -8.63
CA LYS A 91 -2.47 -6.13 -8.89
C LYS A 91 -2.81 -7.61 -9.01
N GLY A 92 -1.95 -8.41 -9.65
CA GLY A 92 -2.16 -9.85 -9.84
C GLY A 92 -2.14 -10.65 -8.54
N THR A 93 -1.72 -10.05 -7.43
CA THR A 93 -1.78 -10.68 -6.10
C THR A 93 -3.17 -10.55 -5.46
N PHE A 94 -4.05 -9.70 -6.00
CA PHE A 94 -5.40 -9.54 -5.49
C PHE A 94 -6.37 -10.53 -6.15
N THR A 95 -7.20 -11.15 -5.33
CA THR A 95 -8.40 -11.83 -5.82
C THR A 95 -9.51 -10.79 -5.97
N ILE A 96 -10.01 -10.62 -7.19
CA ILE A 96 -11.08 -9.67 -7.50
C ILE A 96 -12.42 -10.40 -7.53
N TYR A 97 -13.32 -9.99 -6.65
CA TYR A 97 -14.71 -10.47 -6.64
C TYR A 97 -15.65 -9.51 -7.36
N ARG A 98 -15.32 -8.21 -7.35
CA ARG A 98 -16.03 -7.17 -8.11
C ARG A 98 -15.05 -6.13 -8.63
N PRO A 99 -15.24 -5.61 -9.86
CA PRO A 99 -16.33 -5.96 -10.78
C PRO A 99 -16.08 -7.31 -11.50
N ASN A 100 -17.10 -7.84 -12.18
CA ASN A 100 -17.02 -9.12 -12.91
C ASN A 100 -16.25 -9.03 -14.24
N ASN A 101 -15.84 -7.83 -14.63
CA ASN A 101 -15.03 -7.55 -15.81
C ASN A 101 -13.64 -7.05 -15.40
N ASP A 102 -12.72 -7.06 -16.36
CA ASP A 102 -11.40 -6.48 -16.15
C ASP A 102 -11.52 -5.00 -15.80
N ILE A 103 -11.02 -4.67 -14.62
CA ILE A 103 -10.86 -3.30 -14.14
C ILE A 103 -9.46 -2.82 -14.55
N ASP A 104 -9.31 -1.65 -15.15
CA ASP A 104 -7.97 -1.10 -15.43
C ASP A 104 -7.23 -0.71 -14.14
N ASN A 105 -5.92 -0.48 -14.25
CA ASN A 105 -5.08 -0.18 -13.08
C ASN A 105 -5.48 1.14 -12.39
N VAL A 106 -5.91 2.15 -13.15
CA VAL A 106 -6.31 3.46 -12.61
C VAL A 106 -7.58 3.31 -11.78
N GLN A 107 -8.59 2.63 -12.33
CA GLN A 107 -9.85 2.35 -11.65
C GLN A 107 -9.62 1.47 -10.42
N PHE A 108 -8.76 0.45 -10.53
CA PHE A 108 -8.41 -0.42 -9.41
C PHE A 108 -7.81 0.40 -8.25
N LEU A 109 -6.77 1.20 -8.49
CA LEU A 109 -6.13 2.00 -7.44
C LEU A 109 -7.10 3.01 -6.82
N ARG A 110 -7.93 3.68 -7.62
CA ARG A 110 -8.93 4.64 -7.14
C ARG A 110 -9.97 3.99 -6.23
N LYS A 111 -10.49 2.82 -6.61
CA LYS A 111 -11.49 2.11 -5.79
C LYS A 111 -10.86 1.50 -4.54
N LEU A 112 -9.62 1.02 -4.62
CA LEU A 112 -8.86 0.56 -3.46
C LEU A 112 -8.60 1.70 -2.47
N ARG A 113 -8.15 2.87 -2.95
CA ARG A 113 -7.99 4.09 -2.16
C ARG A 113 -9.28 4.46 -1.43
N ASN A 114 -10.40 4.50 -2.15
CA ASN A 114 -11.69 4.85 -1.55
C ASN A 114 -12.11 3.83 -0.47
N SER A 115 -11.84 2.54 -0.69
CA SER A 115 -12.05 1.50 0.34
C SER A 115 -11.28 1.83 1.62
N ILE A 116 -10.02 2.22 1.50
CA ILE A 116 -9.14 2.58 2.63
C ILE A 116 -9.61 3.88 3.30
N ALA A 117 -9.91 4.92 2.52
CA ALA A 117 -10.33 6.23 3.00
C ALA A 117 -11.64 6.18 3.81
N HIS A 118 -12.55 5.27 3.44
CA HIS A 118 -13.80 5.05 4.15
C HIS A 118 -13.71 3.93 5.20
N SER A 119 -12.51 3.43 5.49
CA SER A 119 -12.27 2.33 6.45
C SER A 119 -13.09 1.06 6.15
N ASN A 120 -13.43 0.83 4.88
CA ASN A 120 -14.10 -0.37 4.40
C ASN A 120 -13.08 -1.51 4.17
N VAL A 121 -12.29 -1.78 5.21
CA VAL A 121 -11.20 -2.76 5.21
C VAL A 121 -11.41 -3.71 6.38
N ASN A 122 -11.49 -5.01 6.09
CA ASN A 122 -11.65 -6.04 7.10
C ASN A 122 -10.51 -7.05 7.02
N ILE A 123 -9.95 -7.43 8.17
CA ILE A 123 -8.97 -8.52 8.24
C ILE A 123 -9.65 -9.72 8.85
N ASP A 124 -9.71 -10.79 8.07
CA ASP A 124 -10.07 -12.11 8.58
C ASP A 124 -8.88 -12.65 9.37
N LYS A 125 -9.05 -12.77 10.69
CA LYS A 125 -7.98 -13.21 11.61
C LYS A 125 -7.69 -14.70 11.49
N ASP A 126 -8.65 -15.48 11.03
CA ASP A 126 -8.52 -16.93 10.92
C ASP A 126 -7.78 -17.30 9.63
N THR A 127 -8.05 -16.57 8.55
CA THR A 127 -7.45 -16.83 7.24
C THR A 127 -6.27 -15.91 6.89
N GLY A 128 -6.10 -14.79 7.60
CA GLY A 128 -5.06 -13.79 7.33
C GLY A 128 -5.31 -12.97 6.06
N TYR A 129 -6.49 -13.07 5.45
CA TYR A 129 -6.87 -12.30 4.29
C TYR A 129 -7.42 -10.93 4.68
N ILE A 130 -7.08 -9.94 3.88
CA ILE A 130 -7.54 -8.57 4.00
C ILE A 130 -8.51 -8.31 2.87
N ARG A 131 -9.71 -7.85 3.20
CA ARG A 131 -10.78 -7.55 2.27
C ARG A 131 -11.02 -6.05 2.20
N PHE A 132 -11.12 -5.54 0.98
CA PHE A 132 -11.38 -4.13 0.67
C PHE A 132 -12.69 -4.03 -0.09
N LYS A 133 -13.55 -3.09 0.32
CA LYS A 133 -14.83 -2.83 -0.35
C LYS A 133 -15.00 -1.35 -0.68
N ASN A 134 -15.44 -1.06 -1.90
CA ASN A 134 -15.90 0.27 -2.28
C ASN A 134 -17.39 0.21 -2.62
N PHE A 135 -18.10 1.29 -2.28
CA PHE A 135 -19.51 1.46 -2.56
C PHE A 135 -19.71 2.64 -3.51
N ASN A 136 -20.59 2.46 -4.50
CA ASN A 136 -20.98 3.54 -5.40
C ASN A 136 -21.90 4.57 -4.69
N LYS A 137 -22.32 5.61 -5.41
CA LYS A 137 -23.24 6.65 -4.88
C LYS A 137 -24.57 6.08 -4.39
N ASN A 138 -24.99 4.93 -4.93
CA ASN A 138 -26.22 4.23 -4.56
C ASN A 138 -26.02 3.27 -3.37
N ARG A 139 -24.84 3.28 -2.74
CA ARG A 139 -24.43 2.36 -1.65
C ARG A 139 -24.36 0.89 -2.05
N GLU A 140 -24.22 0.60 -3.34
CA GLU A 140 -24.00 -0.76 -3.82
C GLU A 140 -22.50 -1.04 -3.87
N CYS A 141 -22.09 -2.22 -3.40
CA CYS A 141 -20.69 -2.63 -3.46
C CYS A 141 -20.29 -2.89 -4.92
N ASP A 142 -19.44 -2.02 -5.47
CA ASP A 142 -19.05 -2.00 -6.89
C ASP A 142 -17.55 -2.32 -7.10
N PHE A 143 -16.87 -2.68 -6.02
CA PHE A 143 -15.51 -3.21 -5.99
C PHE A 143 -15.28 -3.96 -4.69
N GLU A 144 -14.82 -5.20 -4.81
CA GLU A 144 -14.52 -6.07 -3.69
C GLU A 144 -13.31 -6.90 -4.08
N VAL A 145 -12.24 -6.76 -3.31
CA VAL A 145 -10.99 -7.50 -3.54
C VAL A 145 -10.45 -8.02 -2.23
N THR A 146 -9.72 -9.13 -2.29
CA THR A 146 -8.94 -9.62 -1.16
C THR A 146 -7.48 -9.78 -1.53
N ASN A 147 -6.62 -9.64 -0.53
CA ASN A 147 -5.21 -9.99 -0.63
C ASN A 147 -4.77 -10.66 0.67
N ASN A 148 -3.72 -11.47 0.61
CA ASN A 148 -3.05 -11.97 1.81
C ASN A 148 -1.91 -11.03 2.22
N ILE A 149 -1.34 -11.24 3.40
CA ILE A 149 -0.25 -10.39 3.91
C ILE A 149 0.96 -10.34 2.94
N PRO A 150 1.47 -11.45 2.39
CA PRO A 150 2.60 -11.39 1.45
C PRO A 150 2.30 -10.62 0.15
N GLY A 151 1.11 -10.80 -0.42
CA GLY A 151 0.70 -10.07 -1.62
C GLY A 151 0.50 -8.58 -1.34
N LEU A 152 -0.04 -8.24 -0.18
CA LEU A 152 -0.15 -6.84 0.23
C LEU A 152 1.23 -6.20 0.47
N ALA A 153 2.19 -6.93 1.04
CA ALA A 153 3.55 -6.44 1.21
C ALA A 153 4.21 -6.10 -0.14
N LYS A 154 4.05 -6.99 -1.14
CA LYS A 154 4.50 -6.73 -2.52
C LYS A 154 3.84 -5.49 -3.13
N PHE A 155 2.54 -5.33 -2.90
CA PHE A 155 1.80 -4.14 -3.36
C PHE A 155 2.32 -2.86 -2.71
N VAL A 156 2.52 -2.87 -1.39
CA VAL A 156 3.07 -1.73 -0.65
C VAL A 156 4.47 -1.39 -1.14
N GLU A 157 5.32 -2.38 -1.39
CA GLU A 157 6.66 -2.17 -1.91
C GLU A 157 6.65 -1.55 -3.32
N GLU A 158 5.84 -2.10 -4.23
CA GLU A 158 5.72 -1.62 -5.61
C GLU A 158 5.17 -0.20 -5.67
N ILE A 159 4.19 0.14 -4.84
CA ILE A 159 3.65 1.51 -4.79
C ILE A 159 4.64 2.45 -4.13
N SER A 160 5.34 2.02 -3.11
CA SER A 160 6.26 2.92 -2.42
C SER A 160 7.49 3.25 -3.27
N SER A 161 7.99 2.32 -4.09
CA SER A 161 9.09 2.62 -5.02
C SER A 161 8.72 3.75 -5.97
N PHE A 162 7.45 3.89 -6.34
CA PHE A 162 6.96 5.00 -7.16
C PHE A 162 7.19 6.38 -6.52
N PHE A 163 7.14 6.48 -5.19
CA PHE A 163 7.39 7.73 -4.47
C PHE A 163 8.88 8.04 -4.27
N ILE A 164 9.76 7.06 -4.47
CA ILE A 164 11.17 7.11 -4.05
C ILE A 164 12.12 7.11 -5.23
N ASP A 165 11.69 6.59 -6.37
CA ASP A 165 12.50 6.60 -7.58
C ASP A 165 12.83 8.05 -7.95
N GLU A 166 14.08 8.43 -7.73
CA GLU A 166 14.61 9.79 -7.91
C GLU A 166 14.48 10.27 -9.36
N ASN A 167 14.27 9.34 -10.30
CA ASN A 167 14.05 9.62 -11.72
C ASN A 167 12.57 9.85 -12.08
N ASN A 168 11.63 9.56 -11.18
CA ASN A 168 10.18 9.75 -11.38
C ASN A 168 9.64 11.01 -10.68
N ILE A 169 10.52 11.93 -10.28
CA ILE A 169 10.13 13.17 -9.64
C ILE A 169 9.99 14.28 -10.70
N ILE A 170 8.74 14.69 -10.90
CA ILE A 170 8.35 16.02 -11.43
C ILE A 170 8.59 17.08 -10.35
#